data_AF-A0A5K1C1K7-F1
#
_entry.id   AF-A0A5K1C1K7-F1
#
_cell.length_a   1.000
_cell.length_b   1.000
_cell.length_c   1.000
_cell.angle_alpha   90.00
_cell.angle_beta   90.00
_cell.angle_gamma   90.00
#
_symmetry.space_group_name_H-M   'P 1'
#
loop_
_entity.id
_entity.type
_entity.pdbx_description
1 polymer ?
#
loop_
_entity_poly.entity_id
_entity_poly.type
_entity_poly.pdbx_seq_one_letter_code
_entity_poly.pdbx_strand_id
1 'polypeptide(L)'
;VAMGRTLADCERPAVKSETKRCVTSIEGMAEFAASILGEKAWVSTTANTAGSGRMVEVGKVQGRNGGGVTRAVSCHQSLFPYLVYYCHALPLVKVYDVEVMLEGKKANQAVAICHLDTTQWSAGHAAFRALGHRPGEIEVCHFIFQNDFIWVARD
;
A
#
# COMPACT_ATOMS: atom_id res chain seq x y z
N VAL A 1 16.82 14.68 -7.15
CA VAL A 1 15.73 14.83 -6.14
C VAL A 1 15.10 13.48 -5.77
N ALA A 2 14.81 12.58 -6.72
CA ALA A 2 14.25 11.24 -6.41
C ALA A 2 15.17 10.38 -5.52
N MET A 3 16.48 10.33 -5.81
CA MET A 3 17.42 9.48 -5.09
C MET A 3 17.51 9.74 -3.58
N GLY A 4 17.60 11.01 -3.18
CA GLY A 4 17.70 11.38 -1.77
C GLY A 4 16.45 11.02 -0.97
N ARG A 5 15.27 11.08 -1.62
CA ARG A 5 14.01 10.66 -1.00
C ARG A 5 13.95 9.15 -0.80
N THR A 6 14.30 8.36 -1.81
CA THR A 6 14.35 6.90 -1.69
C THR A 6 15.29 6.48 -0.57
N LEU A 7 16.49 7.09 -0.50
CA LEU A 7 17.45 6.79 0.56
C LEU A 7 16.90 7.14 1.94
N ALA A 8 16.28 8.31 2.10
CA ALA A 8 15.67 8.72 3.35
C ALA A 8 14.54 7.77 3.81
N ASP A 9 13.68 7.30 2.88
CA ASP A 9 12.62 6.34 3.19
C ASP A 9 13.18 4.97 3.61
N CYS A 10 14.27 4.54 2.98
CA CYS A 10 14.98 3.30 3.32
C CYS A 10 15.70 3.37 4.66
N GLU A 11 16.43 4.44 4.92
CA GLU A 11 17.32 4.59 6.08
C GLU A 11 16.62 5.11 7.33
N ARG A 12 15.46 5.78 7.22
CA ARG A 12 14.73 6.23 8.41
C ARG A 12 14.45 5.04 9.34
N PRO A 13 14.40 5.24 10.66
CA PRO A 13 13.90 4.22 11.56
C PRO A 13 12.46 3.83 11.22
N ALA A 14 12.10 2.57 11.50
CA ALA A 14 10.71 2.16 11.46
C ALA A 14 9.92 2.86 12.58
N VAL A 15 8.69 3.27 12.30
CA VAL A 15 7.80 3.78 13.36
C VAL A 15 7.34 2.61 14.23
N LYS A 16 6.76 2.91 15.40
CA LYS A 16 6.29 1.86 16.31
C LYS A 16 5.28 0.94 15.61
N SER A 17 5.51 -0.36 15.70
CA SER A 17 4.74 -1.42 15.05
C SER A 17 4.86 -1.50 13.53
N GLU A 18 5.70 -0.67 12.89
CA GLU A 18 6.09 -0.84 11.49
C GLU A 18 7.25 -1.83 11.40
N THR A 19 7.14 -2.80 10.50
CA THR A 19 8.31 -3.54 10.00
C THR A 19 8.55 -3.11 8.57
N LYS A 20 9.77 -2.67 8.24
CA LYS A 20 10.10 -2.20 6.89
C LYS A 20 11.46 -2.68 6.41
N ARG A 21 11.62 -2.79 5.09
CA ARG A 21 12.87 -3.17 4.42
C ARG A 21 12.88 -2.61 3.02
N CYS A 22 14.01 -2.06 2.58
CA CYS A 22 14.24 -1.82 1.16
C CYS A 22 14.93 -3.03 0.53
N VAL A 23 14.43 -3.46 -0.61
CA VAL A 23 14.93 -4.61 -1.38
C VAL A 23 15.11 -4.24 -2.84
N THR A 24 15.97 -4.94 -3.55
CA THR A 24 16.31 -4.63 -4.95
C THR A 24 15.82 -5.69 -5.94
N SER A 25 15.01 -6.64 -5.49
CA SER A 25 14.49 -7.73 -6.33
C SER A 25 13.12 -8.20 -5.87
N ILE A 26 12.43 -8.93 -6.75
CA ILE A 26 11.11 -9.52 -6.46
C ILE A 26 11.23 -10.63 -5.42
N GLU A 27 12.31 -11.40 -5.45
CA GLU A 27 12.62 -12.43 -4.46
C GLU A 27 12.78 -11.80 -3.07
N GLY A 28 13.48 -10.66 -2.96
CA GLY A 28 13.58 -9.92 -1.72
C GLY A 28 12.23 -9.42 -1.20
N MET A 29 11.30 -9.03 -2.09
CA MET A 29 9.93 -8.68 -1.69
C MET A 29 9.20 -9.91 -1.15
N ALA A 30 9.29 -11.05 -1.84
CA ALA A 30 8.63 -12.28 -1.45
C ALA A 30 9.16 -12.83 -0.12
N GLU A 31 10.48 -12.83 0.09
CA GLU A 31 11.12 -13.21 1.34
C GLU A 31 10.69 -12.32 2.50
N PHE A 32 10.66 -10.99 2.27
CA PHE A 32 10.17 -10.05 3.27
C PHE A 32 8.69 -10.32 3.60
N ALA A 33 7.84 -10.46 2.58
CA ALA A 33 6.44 -10.76 2.76
C ALA A 33 6.22 -12.07 3.54
N ALA A 34 6.95 -13.13 3.21
CA ALA A 34 6.89 -14.41 3.89
C ALA A 34 7.35 -14.32 5.36
N SER A 35 8.38 -13.51 5.64
CA SER A 35 8.85 -13.29 7.02
C SER A 35 7.81 -12.63 7.93
N ILE A 36 6.86 -11.88 7.34
CA ILE A 36 5.77 -11.24 8.08
C ILE A 36 4.54 -12.15 8.09
N LEU A 37 4.06 -12.56 6.92
CA LEU A 37 2.74 -13.16 6.73
C LEU A 37 2.75 -14.69 6.79
N GLY A 38 3.92 -15.32 6.79
CA GLY A 38 4.07 -16.76 6.59
C GLY A 38 4.02 -17.15 5.11
N GLU A 39 3.98 -18.45 4.83
CA GLU A 39 4.13 -18.99 3.47
C GLU A 39 2.91 -18.78 2.56
N LYS A 40 1.73 -18.52 3.14
CA LYS A 40 0.47 -18.36 2.38
C LYS A 40 0.01 -16.91 2.38
N ALA A 41 0.18 -16.25 1.24
CA ALA A 41 -0.34 -14.90 1.00
C ALA A 41 -0.92 -14.77 -0.41
N TRP A 42 -1.91 -13.91 -0.60
CA TRP A 42 -2.26 -13.42 -1.94
C TRP A 42 -1.39 -12.23 -2.27
N VAL A 43 -0.78 -12.21 -3.45
CA VAL A 43 -0.08 -11.04 -4.00
C VAL A 43 -0.96 -10.36 -5.04
N SER A 44 -1.02 -9.03 -5.04
CA SER A 44 -1.79 -8.28 -6.03
C SER A 44 -1.24 -6.88 -6.24
N THR A 45 -1.68 -6.27 -7.34
CA THR A 45 -1.43 -4.87 -7.70
C THR A 45 -2.64 -4.34 -8.46
N THR A 46 -2.70 -3.02 -8.65
CA THR A 46 -3.70 -2.39 -9.52
C THR A 46 -3.41 -2.75 -10.99
N ALA A 47 -4.43 -3.17 -11.73
CA ALA A 47 -4.25 -3.79 -13.05
C ALA A 47 -3.65 -2.85 -14.10
N ASN A 48 -4.08 -1.58 -14.13
CA ASN A 48 -3.59 -0.58 -15.06
C ASN A 48 -3.70 0.86 -14.51
N THR A 49 -3.42 1.87 -15.32
CA THR A 49 -3.48 3.28 -14.93
C THR A 49 -4.71 4.03 -15.46
N ALA A 50 -5.65 3.32 -16.10
CA ALA A 50 -6.88 3.93 -16.60
C ALA A 50 -7.68 4.53 -15.44
N GLY A 51 -8.11 5.78 -15.61
CA GLY A 51 -8.77 6.58 -14.56
C GLY A 51 -7.83 7.51 -13.79
N SER A 52 -6.51 7.30 -13.86
CA SER A 52 -5.55 8.18 -13.19
C SER A 52 -5.67 9.63 -13.69
N GLY A 53 -5.70 10.59 -12.75
CA GLY A 53 -5.84 12.01 -13.05
C GLY A 53 -7.21 12.44 -13.57
N ARG A 54 -8.20 11.55 -13.59
CA ARG A 54 -9.57 11.85 -14.01
C ARG A 54 -10.54 11.70 -12.84
N MET A 55 -11.69 12.35 -12.96
CA MET A 55 -12.85 11.99 -12.15
C MET A 55 -13.33 10.61 -12.59
N VAL A 56 -13.45 9.70 -11.62
CA VAL A 56 -13.86 8.31 -11.83
C VAL A 56 -15.01 7.98 -10.89
N GLU A 57 -15.81 7.00 -11.28
CA GLU A 57 -16.81 6.40 -10.40
C GLU A 57 -16.24 5.14 -9.77
N VAL A 58 -16.55 4.92 -8.49
CA VAL A 58 -16.22 3.67 -7.80
C VAL A 58 -17.32 2.66 -8.09
N GLY A 59 -16.94 1.55 -8.73
CA GLY A 59 -17.84 0.43 -9.00
C GLY A 59 -17.90 -0.54 -7.81
N LYS A 60 -17.88 -1.84 -8.10
CA LYS A 60 -17.88 -2.87 -7.05
C LYS A 60 -16.64 -2.76 -6.17
N VAL A 61 -16.83 -2.85 -4.85
CA VAL A 61 -15.78 -2.95 -3.85
C VAL A 61 -15.88 -4.30 -3.15
N GLN A 62 -14.80 -5.07 -3.17
CA GLN A 62 -14.72 -6.37 -2.52
C GLN A 62 -13.59 -6.39 -1.50
N GLY A 63 -13.93 -6.58 -0.22
CA GLY A 63 -12.93 -6.75 0.84
C GLY A 63 -12.28 -8.12 0.79
N ARG A 64 -10.95 -8.16 0.91
CA ARG A 64 -10.21 -9.41 1.13
C ARG A 64 -10.42 -9.92 2.55
N ASN A 65 -10.28 -11.23 2.76
CA ASN A 65 -10.61 -11.88 4.05
C ASN A 65 -12.00 -11.48 4.57
N GLY A 66 -13.00 -11.49 3.68
CA GLY A 66 -14.37 -11.09 4.00
C GLY A 66 -14.55 -9.60 4.35
N GLY A 67 -13.55 -8.76 4.08
CA GLY A 67 -13.53 -7.36 4.50
C GLY A 67 -13.12 -7.14 5.96
N GLY A 68 -12.67 -8.21 6.63
CA GLY A 68 -12.14 -8.17 7.99
C GLY A 68 -10.79 -7.48 8.08
N VAL A 69 -10.41 -7.15 9.32
CA VAL A 69 -9.05 -6.70 9.63
C VAL A 69 -8.07 -7.83 9.31
N THR A 70 -6.98 -7.51 8.64
CA THR A 70 -5.98 -8.48 8.23
C THR A 70 -4.55 -7.93 8.38
N ARG A 71 -3.57 -8.75 8.01
CA ARG A 71 -2.16 -8.39 7.93
C ARG A 71 -1.78 -8.30 6.46
N ALA A 72 -1.05 -7.23 6.11
CA ALA A 72 -0.55 -7.05 4.77
C ALA A 72 0.88 -6.50 4.76
N VAL A 73 1.57 -6.71 3.66
CA VAL A 73 2.86 -6.13 3.34
C VAL A 73 2.68 -5.38 2.03
N SER A 74 3.00 -4.08 2.01
CA SER A 74 3.02 -3.27 0.81
C SER A 74 4.47 -3.02 0.41
N CYS A 75 4.80 -3.17 -0.87
CA CYS A 75 6.09 -2.81 -1.45
C CYS A 75 5.89 -1.77 -2.54
N HIS A 76 6.52 -0.62 -2.37
CA HIS A 76 6.41 0.52 -3.26
C HIS A 76 7.64 0.63 -4.14
N GLN A 77 7.44 0.73 -5.45
CA GLN A 77 8.52 0.94 -6.39
C GLN A 77 9.05 2.38 -6.25
N SER A 78 10.35 2.52 -6.02
CA SER A 78 11.00 3.82 -5.93
C SER A 78 12.06 3.99 -7.03
N LEU A 79 12.14 5.18 -7.61
CA LEU A 79 13.12 5.51 -8.64
C LEU A 79 14.46 5.88 -8.00
N PHE A 80 15.39 4.93 -8.00
CA PHE A 80 16.81 5.07 -7.65
C PHE A 80 17.66 4.73 -8.89
N PRO A 81 19.00 4.92 -8.96
CA PRO A 81 19.79 4.54 -10.15
C PRO A 81 19.66 3.06 -10.53
N TYR A 82 19.17 2.25 -9.60
CA TYR A 82 18.71 0.88 -9.79
C TYR A 82 17.31 0.71 -9.17
N LEU A 83 16.62 -0.37 -9.54
CA LEU A 83 15.29 -0.67 -9.02
C LEU A 83 15.34 -0.98 -7.51
N VAL A 84 14.58 -0.22 -6.72
CA VAL A 84 14.43 -0.41 -5.28
C VAL A 84 12.95 -0.46 -4.95
N TYR A 85 12.58 -1.44 -4.13
CA TYR A 85 11.27 -1.55 -3.53
C TYR A 85 11.36 -1.22 -2.05
N TYR A 86 10.63 -0.19 -1.63
CA TYR A 86 10.42 0.10 -0.22
C TYR A 86 9.23 -0.73 0.27
N CYS A 87 9.51 -1.78 1.03
CA CYS A 87 8.51 -2.66 1.62
C CYS A 87 8.24 -2.30 3.08
N HIS A 88 6.98 -2.35 3.49
CA HIS A 88 6.59 -2.16 4.87
C HIS A 88 5.31 -2.94 5.24
N ALA A 89 5.13 -3.17 6.54
CA ALA A 89 3.95 -3.77 7.13
C ALA A 89 3.56 -2.99 8.39
N LEU A 90 2.30 -2.60 8.45
CA LEU A 90 1.65 -2.02 9.62
C LEU A 90 0.51 -2.95 10.05
N PRO A 91 0.24 -3.07 11.36
CA PRO A 91 -0.90 -3.86 11.84
C PRO A 91 -2.22 -3.14 11.52
N LEU A 92 -3.34 -3.86 11.68
CA LEU A 92 -4.70 -3.33 11.59
C LEU A 92 -5.00 -2.65 10.26
N VAL A 93 -4.95 -3.44 9.18
CA VAL A 93 -5.29 -2.97 7.84
C VAL A 93 -6.49 -3.70 7.26
N LYS A 94 -7.16 -3.08 6.30
CA LYS A 94 -8.13 -3.73 5.41
C LYS A 94 -7.68 -3.55 3.97
N VAL A 95 -7.91 -4.55 3.13
CA VAL A 95 -7.53 -4.52 1.72
C VAL A 95 -8.75 -4.81 0.86
N TYR A 96 -8.89 -4.05 -0.22
CA TYR A 96 -10.05 -4.08 -1.09
C TYR A 96 -9.62 -4.19 -2.55
N ASP A 97 -10.33 -5.03 -3.30
CA ASP A 97 -10.37 -4.99 -4.75
C ASP A 97 -11.48 -4.01 -5.17
N VAL A 98 -11.13 -3.00 -5.95
CA VAL A 98 -12.01 -1.87 -6.30
C VAL A 98 -12.12 -1.76 -7.81
N GLU A 99 -13.35 -1.77 -8.33
CA GLU A 99 -13.58 -1.42 -9.73
C GLU A 99 -13.55 0.09 -9.91
N VAL A 100 -12.75 0.54 -10.88
CA VAL A 100 -12.71 1.94 -11.28
C VAL A 100 -13.45 2.06 -12.61
N MET A 101 -14.48 2.90 -12.59
CA MET A 101 -15.41 3.08 -13.69
C MET A 101 -15.13 4.41 -14.41
N LEU A 102 -15.13 4.36 -15.73
CA LEU A 102 -15.05 5.52 -16.61
C LEU A 102 -16.22 5.45 -17.58
N GLU A 103 -17.03 6.50 -17.59
CA GLU A 103 -18.16 6.63 -18.54
C GLU A 103 -19.10 5.40 -18.46
N GLY A 104 -19.40 4.96 -17.23
CA GLY A 104 -20.28 3.82 -16.95
C GLY A 104 -19.69 2.43 -17.26
N LYS A 105 -18.42 2.33 -17.65
CA LYS A 105 -17.74 1.06 -17.96
C LYS A 105 -16.56 0.81 -17.03
N LYS A 106 -16.32 -0.46 -16.70
CA LYS A 106 -15.14 -0.88 -15.94
C LYS A 106 -13.88 -0.63 -16.76
N ALA A 107 -13.06 0.31 -16.31
CA ALA A 107 -11.81 0.66 -16.97
C ALA A 107 -10.59 0.05 -16.28
N ASN A 108 -10.68 -0.17 -14.96
CA ASN A 108 -9.57 -0.70 -14.18
C ASN A 108 -10.07 -1.52 -12.98
N GLN A 109 -9.21 -2.44 -12.54
CA GLN A 109 -9.35 -3.16 -11.27
C GLN A 109 -8.21 -2.68 -10.38
N ALA A 110 -8.52 -1.78 -9.47
CA ALA A 110 -7.57 -1.25 -8.51
C ALA A 110 -7.55 -2.08 -7.23
N VAL A 111 -6.46 -1.96 -6.48
CA VAL A 111 -6.36 -2.47 -5.12
C VAL A 111 -6.21 -1.28 -4.18
N ALA A 112 -6.96 -1.26 -3.09
CA ALA A 112 -6.85 -0.24 -2.06
C ALA A 112 -6.52 -0.88 -0.71
N ILE A 113 -5.71 -0.17 0.08
CA ILE A 113 -5.42 -0.51 1.48
C ILE A 113 -5.93 0.63 2.36
N CYS A 114 -6.51 0.27 3.50
CA CYS A 114 -6.90 1.18 4.57
C CYS A 114 -6.11 0.85 5.83
N HIS A 115 -5.45 1.85 6.40
CA HIS A 115 -4.78 1.79 7.69
C HIS A 115 -5.76 2.28 8.76
N LEU A 116 -6.14 1.38 9.67
CA LEU A 116 -7.17 1.67 10.68
C LEU A 116 -6.59 2.35 11.93
N ASP A 117 -5.30 2.15 12.18
CA ASP A 117 -4.57 2.83 13.26
C ASP A 117 -3.44 3.68 12.68
N THR A 118 -3.61 4.99 12.76
CA THR A 118 -2.63 5.97 12.29
C THR A 118 -1.95 6.72 13.44
N THR A 119 -2.15 6.31 14.69
CA THR A 119 -1.65 7.01 15.89
C THR A 119 -0.13 7.18 15.91
N GLN A 120 0.60 6.21 15.34
CA GLN A 120 2.06 6.22 15.30
C GLN A 120 2.65 6.87 14.04
N TRP A 121 1.81 7.40 13.16
CA TRP A 121 2.28 8.06 11.95
C TRP A 121 2.85 9.43 12.31
N SER A 122 3.86 9.87 11.53
CA SER A 122 4.39 11.23 11.69
C SER A 122 3.28 12.26 11.48
N ALA A 123 3.17 13.27 12.34
CA ALA A 123 2.27 14.40 12.14
C ALA A 123 2.55 15.14 10.81
N GLY A 124 3.79 15.04 10.30
CA GLY A 124 4.18 15.54 8.98
C GLY A 124 3.91 14.57 7.83
N HIS A 125 3.14 13.50 8.01
CA HIS A 125 2.82 12.57 6.93
C HIS A 125 1.95 13.26 5.86
N ALA A 126 2.17 12.93 4.58
CA ALA A 126 1.48 13.59 3.47
C ALA A 126 -0.05 13.42 3.53
N ALA A 127 -0.52 12.28 4.04
CA ALA A 127 -1.95 12.02 4.23
C ALA A 127 -2.63 13.07 5.13
N PHE A 128 -1.99 13.47 6.23
CA PHE A 128 -2.54 14.44 7.17
C PHE A 128 -2.58 15.85 6.60
N ARG A 129 -1.60 16.22 5.77
CA ARG A 129 -1.65 17.48 5.01
C ARG A 129 -2.76 17.48 3.98
N ALA A 130 -3.00 16.36 3.32
CA ALA A 130 -4.02 16.25 2.27
C ALA A 130 -5.45 16.19 2.85
N LEU A 131 -5.64 15.48 3.97
CA LEU A 131 -6.95 15.22 4.56
C LEU A 131 -7.32 16.22 5.67
N GLY A 132 -6.36 16.97 6.23
CA GLY A 132 -6.65 17.98 7.26
C GLY A 132 -6.86 17.42 8.67
N HIS A 133 -6.31 16.25 8.97
CA HIS A 133 -6.45 15.54 10.26
C HIS A 133 -5.09 15.21 10.86
N ARG A 134 -5.05 14.77 12.12
CA ARG A 134 -3.82 14.36 12.83
C ARG A 134 -3.70 12.84 12.97
N PRO A 135 -2.50 12.32 13.31
CA PRO A 135 -2.31 10.92 13.69
C PRO A 135 -3.36 10.44 14.71
N GLY A 136 -4.04 9.33 14.41
CA GLY A 136 -5.01 8.70 15.31
C GLY A 136 -6.43 9.29 15.26
N GLU A 137 -6.67 10.38 14.54
CA GLU A 137 -8.01 10.97 14.40
C GLU A 137 -8.84 10.30 13.30
N ILE A 138 -8.18 9.70 12.31
CA ILE A 138 -8.81 9.09 11.14
C ILE A 138 -8.11 7.81 10.68
N GLU A 139 -8.88 6.97 10.00
CA GLU A 139 -8.36 5.92 9.13
C GLU A 139 -7.84 6.55 7.82
N VAL A 140 -6.77 6.00 7.25
CA VAL A 140 -6.22 6.49 5.97
C VAL A 140 -6.24 5.37 4.95
N CYS A 141 -6.96 5.58 3.86
CA CYS A 141 -7.00 4.68 2.72
C CYS A 141 -6.28 5.26 1.52
N HIS A 142 -5.61 4.41 0.74
CA HIS A 142 -5.07 4.78 -0.56
C HIS A 142 -5.06 3.60 -1.52
N PHE A 143 -5.03 3.91 -2.81
CA PHE A 143 -4.81 2.91 -3.86
C PHE A 143 -3.34 2.47 -3.88
N ILE A 144 -3.13 1.21 -4.20
CA ILE A 144 -1.83 0.63 -4.58
C ILE A 144 -1.57 0.98 -6.04
N PHE A 145 -0.38 1.46 -6.38
CA PHE A 145 -0.06 1.78 -7.77
C PHE A 145 0.23 0.53 -8.59
N GLN A 146 0.15 0.61 -9.92
CA GLN A 146 0.35 -0.52 -10.84
C GLN A 146 1.69 -1.25 -10.67
N ASN A 147 2.73 -0.52 -10.23
CA ASN A 147 4.08 -1.08 -10.03
C ASN A 147 4.38 -1.38 -8.55
N ASP A 148 3.42 -1.12 -7.68
CA ASP A 148 3.49 -1.47 -6.26
C ASP A 148 2.79 -2.80 -6.06
N PHE A 149 3.21 -3.54 -5.04
CA PHE A 149 2.66 -4.85 -4.73
C PHE A 149 2.15 -4.89 -3.31
N ILE A 150 1.03 -5.57 -3.10
CA ILE A 150 0.49 -5.86 -1.77
C ILE A 150 0.33 -7.36 -1.59
N TRP A 151 0.91 -7.89 -0.51
CA TRP A 151 0.69 -9.24 -0.02
C TRP A 151 -0.29 -9.20 1.12
N VAL A 152 -1.28 -10.08 1.12
CA VAL A 152 -2.30 -10.19 2.17
C VAL A 152 -2.28 -11.60 2.71
N ALA A 153 -2.23 -11.74 4.04
CA ALA A 153 -2.25 -13.03 4.71
C ALA A 153 -3.47 -13.85 4.27
N ARG A 154 -3.25 -15.14 4.02
CA ARG A 154 -4.31 -16.12 3.78
C ARG A 154 -4.54 -16.91 5.05
N ASP A 155 -5.79 -16.93 5.49
CA ASP A 155 -6.25 -17.85 6.52
C ASP A 155 -6.18 -19.31 6.01
#